data_AF-A0A480BRA7-F1
#
_entry.id   AF-A0A480BRA7-F1
#
_cell.length_a   1.000
_cell.length_b   1.000
_cell.length_c   1.000
_cell.angle_alpha   90.00
_cell.angle_beta   90.00
_cell.angle_gamma   90.00
#
_symmetry.space_group_name_H-M   'P 1'
#
loop_
_entity.id
_entity.type
_entity.pdbx_description
1 polymer ?
#
loop_
_entity_poly.entity_id
_entity_poly.type
_entity_poly.pdbx_seq_one_letter_code
_entity_poly.pdbx_strand_id
1 'polypeptide(L)'
;TSNRVYDAFYGDYQNLTAFLHSHSYTGNALACAAALATLDIFEQDDTITANRALSEALRIATERFKDHPHVGDVRQTGMIVAIELAQDPKARKPFPWQERRGRRVYGYALEHGALLRPLGDVVYFMPPYVITPQQ
;
A
#
# COMPACT_ATOMS: atom_id res chain seq x y z
N THR A 1 22.55 -2.27 -6.87
CA THR A 1 22.55 -0.81 -7.19
C THR A 1 23.89 -0.45 -7.82
N SER A 2 23.96 0.62 -8.61
CA SER A 2 25.22 1.11 -9.21
C SER A 2 25.52 2.55 -8.76
N ASN A 3 26.80 2.96 -8.79
CA ASN A 3 27.23 4.27 -8.31
C ASN A 3 27.03 5.42 -9.31
N ARG A 4 26.57 5.15 -10.54
CA ARG A 4 26.46 6.14 -11.62
C ARG A 4 25.83 7.47 -11.22
N VAL A 5 24.78 7.43 -10.38
CA VAL A 5 24.10 8.66 -9.91
C VAL A 5 24.93 9.38 -8.86
N TYR A 6 25.49 8.66 -7.88
CA TYR A 6 26.37 9.23 -6.87
C TYR A 6 27.61 9.88 -7.51
N ASP A 7 28.24 9.18 -8.45
CA ASP A 7 29.45 9.62 -9.15
C ASP A 7 29.24 10.91 -9.95
N ALA A 8 28.00 11.20 -10.39
CA ALA A 8 27.69 12.45 -11.09
C ALA A 8 27.78 13.70 -10.18
N PHE A 9 27.67 13.53 -8.86
CA PHE A 9 27.79 14.62 -7.87
C PHE A 9 29.08 14.52 -7.04
N TYR A 10 29.81 13.40 -7.14
CA TYR A 10 31.06 13.19 -6.44
C TYR A 10 32.24 13.69 -7.27
N GLY A 11 32.91 14.73 -6.80
CA GLY A 11 34.07 15.27 -7.49
C GLY A 11 34.71 16.43 -6.73
N ASP A 12 35.84 16.92 -7.26
CA ASP A 12 36.53 18.05 -6.68
C ASP A 12 35.68 19.34 -6.72
N TYR A 13 35.91 20.23 -5.77
CA TYR A 13 35.15 21.48 -5.64
C TYR A 13 35.16 22.33 -6.93
N GLN A 14 36.25 22.28 -7.72
CA GLN A 14 36.33 23.02 -8.98
C GLN A 14 35.31 22.56 -10.04
N ASN A 15 34.79 21.33 -9.93
CA ASN A 15 33.84 20.78 -10.89
C ASN A 15 32.42 21.33 -10.68
N LEU A 16 32.14 21.94 -9.53
CA LEU A 16 30.84 22.55 -9.19
C LEU A 16 29.64 21.60 -9.36
N THR A 17 29.84 20.30 -9.13
CA THR A 17 28.83 19.24 -9.25
C THR A 17 28.10 18.93 -7.94
N ALA A 18 28.26 19.75 -6.90
CA ALA A 18 27.67 19.47 -5.58
C ALA A 18 26.14 19.39 -5.63
N PHE A 19 25.56 18.43 -4.89
CA PHE A 19 24.11 18.30 -4.74
C PHE A 19 23.58 19.28 -3.68
N LEU A 20 23.17 20.47 -4.12
CA LEU A 20 22.72 21.56 -3.26
C LEU A 20 21.24 21.42 -2.85
N HIS A 21 20.92 20.38 -2.09
CA HIS A 21 19.56 20.12 -1.62
C HIS A 21 19.54 19.50 -0.21
N SER A 22 18.70 20.04 0.66
CA SER A 22 18.40 19.47 1.98
C SER A 22 17.15 20.12 2.58
N HIS A 23 16.56 19.47 3.58
CA HIS A 23 15.57 20.04 4.49
C HIS A 23 16.15 20.15 5.91
N SER A 24 15.59 21.04 6.74
CA SER A 24 16.08 21.26 8.12
C SER A 24 16.06 19.99 9.00
N TYR A 25 15.24 19.00 8.65
CA TYR A 25 15.12 17.72 9.36
C TYR A 25 15.80 16.53 8.66
N THR A 26 16.59 16.76 7.60
CA THR A 26 17.39 15.70 6.97
C THR A 26 18.30 15.06 8.03
N GLY A 27 18.23 13.73 8.19
CA GLY A 27 19.01 13.01 9.20
C GLY A 27 18.55 13.22 10.63
N ASN A 28 17.26 13.52 10.86
CA ASN A 28 16.69 13.62 12.20
C ASN A 28 16.95 12.33 13.02
N ALA A 29 17.66 12.46 14.14
CA ALA A 29 18.10 11.33 14.95
C ALA A 29 16.94 10.45 15.50
N LEU A 30 15.80 11.06 15.84
CA LEU A 30 14.64 10.31 16.33
C LEU A 30 13.99 9.48 15.22
N ALA A 31 13.85 10.05 14.02
CA ALA A 31 13.36 9.33 12.85
C ALA A 31 14.31 8.20 12.45
N CYS A 32 15.63 8.45 12.48
CA CYS A 32 16.65 7.42 12.22
C CYS A 32 16.57 6.27 13.24
N ALA A 33 16.42 6.57 14.54
CA ALA A 33 16.29 5.55 15.57
C ALA A 33 15.04 4.67 15.37
N ALA A 34 13.89 5.27 15.04
CA ALA A 34 12.66 4.53 14.73
C ALA A 34 12.80 3.67 13.45
N ALA A 35 13.48 4.19 12.43
CA ALA A 35 13.73 3.47 11.19
C ALA A 35 14.65 2.26 11.42
N LEU A 36 15.72 2.42 12.21
CA LEU A 36 16.63 1.33 12.56
C LEU A 36 15.91 0.23 13.32
N ALA A 37 15.15 0.58 14.36
CA ALA A 37 14.35 -0.42 15.10
C ALA A 37 13.33 -1.13 14.20
N THR A 38 12.75 -0.44 13.21
CA THR A 38 11.86 -1.08 12.22
C THR A 38 12.62 -2.06 11.35
N LEU A 39 13.82 -1.71 10.87
CA LEU A 39 14.66 -2.61 10.06
C LEU A 39 15.10 -3.83 10.86
N ASP A 40 15.44 -3.64 12.14
CA ASP A 40 15.79 -4.74 13.05
C ASP A 40 14.65 -5.76 13.16
N ILE A 41 13.39 -5.30 13.29
CA ILE A 41 12.20 -6.18 13.31
C ILE A 41 12.08 -6.96 11.99
N PHE A 42 12.28 -6.31 10.84
CA PHE A 42 12.21 -6.99 9.54
C PHE A 42 13.29 -8.06 9.38
N GLU A 43 14.50 -7.82 9.89
CA GLU A 43 15.62 -8.76 9.85
C GLU A 43 15.44 -9.92 10.84
N GLN A 44 15.00 -9.63 12.06
CA GLN A 44 14.87 -10.62 13.14
C GLN A 44 13.65 -11.53 12.98
N ASP A 45 12.50 -10.98 12.55
CA ASP A 45 11.23 -11.71 12.52
C ASP A 45 10.92 -12.34 11.15
N ASP A 46 11.83 -12.23 10.18
CA ASP A 46 11.64 -12.68 8.79
C ASP A 46 10.28 -12.22 8.20
N THR A 47 9.93 -10.96 8.50
CA THR A 47 8.61 -10.36 8.25
C THR A 47 8.20 -10.49 6.78
N ILE A 48 9.15 -10.39 5.85
CA ILE A 48 8.89 -10.49 4.41
C ILE A 48 8.45 -11.89 4.02
N THR A 49 9.03 -12.94 4.60
CA THR A 49 8.65 -14.32 4.31
C THR A 49 7.28 -14.63 4.90
N ALA A 50 7.01 -14.22 6.15
CA ALA A 50 5.69 -14.34 6.77
C ALA A 50 4.60 -13.64 5.93
N ASN A 51 4.88 -12.46 5.41
CA ASN A 51 3.97 -11.72 4.54
C ASN A 51 3.60 -12.45 3.24
N ARG A 52 4.43 -13.36 2.73
CA ARG A 52 4.07 -14.15 1.53
C ARG A 52 2.90 -15.07 1.82
N ALA A 53 2.89 -15.71 2.98
CA ALA A 53 1.78 -16.56 3.41
C ALA A 53 0.52 -15.73 3.70
N LEU A 54 0.66 -14.59 4.38
CA LEU A 54 -0.47 -13.68 4.64
C LEU A 54 -1.04 -13.09 3.34
N SER A 55 -0.19 -12.77 2.36
CA SER A 55 -0.59 -12.29 1.04
C SER A 55 -1.44 -13.34 0.32
N GLU A 56 -1.07 -14.62 0.43
CA GLU A 56 -1.87 -15.70 -0.14
C GLU A 56 -3.21 -15.87 0.58
N ALA A 57 -3.23 -15.78 1.91
CA ALA A 57 -4.47 -15.79 2.68
C ALA A 57 -5.40 -14.64 2.28
N LEU A 58 -4.85 -13.44 2.07
CA LEU A 58 -5.58 -12.27 1.60
C LEU A 58 -6.18 -12.48 0.21
N ARG A 59 -5.43 -13.12 -0.69
CA ARG A 59 -5.89 -13.47 -2.04
C ARG A 59 -7.08 -14.43 -1.96
N ILE A 60 -6.97 -15.48 -1.15
CA ILE A 60 -8.04 -16.46 -0.95
C ILE A 60 -9.28 -15.81 -0.34
N ALA A 61 -9.11 -14.97 0.70
CA ALA A 61 -10.21 -14.29 1.38
C ALA A 61 -10.98 -13.32 0.47
N THR A 62 -10.32 -12.76 -0.54
CA THR A 62 -10.89 -11.78 -1.46
C THR A 62 -11.37 -12.37 -2.79
N GLU A 63 -11.05 -13.63 -3.09
CA GLU A 63 -11.43 -14.31 -4.34
C GLU A 63 -12.93 -14.26 -4.60
N ARG A 64 -13.75 -14.43 -3.55
CA ARG A 64 -15.23 -14.37 -3.62
C ARG A 64 -15.78 -13.08 -4.23
N PHE A 65 -15.03 -11.98 -4.17
CA PHE A 65 -15.49 -10.69 -4.71
C PHE A 65 -15.44 -10.65 -6.23
N LYS A 66 -14.68 -11.52 -6.89
CA LYS A 66 -14.63 -11.59 -8.37
C LYS A 66 -15.99 -11.96 -8.99
N ASP A 67 -16.82 -12.69 -8.26
CA ASP A 67 -18.16 -13.10 -8.70
C ASP A 67 -19.25 -12.09 -8.30
N HIS A 68 -18.89 -11.00 -7.62
CA HIS A 68 -19.87 -10.02 -7.15
C HIS A 68 -20.40 -9.15 -8.30
N PRO A 69 -21.72 -8.96 -8.45
CA PRO A 69 -22.33 -8.30 -9.61
C PRO A 69 -21.95 -6.81 -9.77
N HIS A 70 -21.37 -6.21 -8.73
CA HIS A 70 -20.91 -4.83 -8.72
C HIS A 70 -19.39 -4.68 -8.50
N VAL A 71 -18.62 -5.73 -8.74
CA VAL A 71 -17.14 -5.67 -8.71
C VAL A 71 -16.63 -5.84 -10.13
N GLY A 72 -15.91 -4.83 -10.62
CA GLY A 72 -15.29 -4.84 -11.95
C GLY A 72 -13.92 -5.49 -11.97
N ASP A 73 -13.17 -5.37 -10.88
CA ASP A 73 -11.81 -5.89 -10.77
C ASP A 73 -11.42 -6.17 -9.32
N VAL A 74 -10.62 -7.21 -9.12
CA VAL A 74 -9.95 -7.53 -7.85
C VAL A 74 -8.49 -7.78 -8.18
N ARG A 75 -7.62 -6.87 -7.72
CA ARG A 75 -6.18 -6.90 -8.00
C ARG A 75 -5.37 -6.80 -6.72
N GLN A 76 -4.21 -7.44 -6.71
CA GLN A 76 -3.37 -7.52 -5.53
C GLN A 76 -1.88 -7.48 -5.89
N THR A 77 -1.10 -6.80 -5.06
CA THR A 77 0.37 -6.87 -5.04
C THR A 77 0.83 -7.00 -3.60
N GLY A 78 1.34 -8.18 -3.23
CA GLY A 78 1.70 -8.48 -1.85
C GLY A 78 0.52 -8.28 -0.90
N MET A 79 0.73 -7.54 0.19
CA MET A 79 -0.27 -7.24 1.21
C MET A 79 -1.24 -6.09 0.85
N ILE A 80 -1.28 -5.67 -0.42
CA ILE A 80 -2.18 -4.61 -0.89
C ILE A 80 -3.18 -5.24 -1.85
N VAL A 81 -4.45 -5.26 -1.47
CA VAL A 81 -5.56 -5.65 -2.34
C VAL A 81 -6.43 -4.44 -2.66
N ALA A 82 -6.89 -4.33 -3.89
CA ALA A 82 -7.82 -3.31 -4.35
C ALA A 82 -9.01 -3.97 -5.06
N ILE A 83 -10.21 -3.57 -4.66
CA ILE A 83 -11.49 -4.04 -5.20
C ILE A 83 -12.16 -2.83 -5.85
N GLU A 84 -12.35 -2.89 -7.15
CA GLU A 84 -12.95 -1.82 -7.93
C GLU A 84 -14.44 -2.09 -8.16
N LEU A 85 -15.28 -1.16 -7.71
CA LEU A 85 -16.73 -1.28 -7.86
C LEU A 85 -17.16 -0.78 -9.23
N ALA A 86 -18.12 -1.48 -9.85
CA ALA A 86 -18.67 -1.13 -11.16
C ALA A 86 -20.19 -1.30 -11.18
N GLN A 87 -20.89 -0.41 -11.88
CA GLN A 87 -22.33 -0.52 -12.08
C GLN A 87 -22.66 -1.74 -12.95
N ASP A 88 -21.88 -1.94 -14.00
CA ASP A 88 -21.91 -3.12 -14.87
C ASP A 88 -20.46 -3.57 -15.15
N PRO A 89 -19.98 -4.60 -14.44
CA PRO A 89 -18.65 -5.17 -14.66
C PRO A 89 -18.40 -5.65 -16.09
N LYS A 90 -19.42 -6.26 -16.74
CA LYS A 90 -19.28 -6.83 -18.10
C LYS A 90 -19.07 -5.74 -19.13
N ALA A 91 -19.79 -4.62 -18.97
CA ALA A 91 -19.64 -3.43 -19.82
C ALA A 91 -18.50 -2.49 -19.37
N ARG A 92 -17.77 -2.83 -18.30
CA ARG A 92 -16.78 -1.95 -17.64
C ARG A 92 -17.35 -0.56 -17.33
N LYS A 93 -18.62 -0.51 -16.93
CA LYS A 93 -19.32 0.74 -16.64
C LYS A 93 -19.14 1.12 -15.17
N PRO A 94 -18.47 2.23 -14.85
CA PRO A 94 -18.34 2.69 -13.47
C PRO A 94 -19.67 3.20 -12.93
N PHE A 95 -19.78 3.31 -11.60
CA PHE A 95 -20.88 4.07 -11.00
C PHE A 95 -20.72 5.57 -11.25
N PRO A 96 -21.81 6.35 -11.30
CA PRO A 96 -21.74 7.80 -11.18
C PRO A 96 -21.09 8.21 -9.85
N TRP A 97 -20.07 9.08 -9.91
CA TRP A 97 -19.29 9.48 -8.72
C TRP A 97 -20.14 10.11 -7.61
N GLN A 98 -21.28 10.72 -7.96
CA GLN A 98 -22.23 11.31 -7.02
C GLN A 98 -22.85 10.28 -6.07
N GLU A 99 -22.91 9.00 -6.47
CA GLU A 99 -23.42 7.92 -5.62
C GLU A 99 -22.48 7.59 -4.45
N ARG A 100 -21.19 7.95 -4.58
CA ARG A 100 -20.12 7.75 -3.60
C ARG A 100 -20.09 6.31 -3.07
N ARG A 101 -20.09 5.30 -3.95
CA ARG A 101 -20.24 3.89 -3.56
C ARG A 101 -19.12 3.43 -2.64
N GLY A 102 -17.88 3.85 -2.89
CA GLY A 102 -16.78 3.58 -1.95
C GLY A 102 -17.05 4.10 -0.54
N ARG A 103 -17.64 5.31 -0.39
CA ARG A 103 -18.01 5.86 0.94
C ARG A 103 -19.08 5.01 1.63
N ARG A 104 -20.00 4.41 0.89
CA ARG A 104 -21.01 3.50 1.46
C ARG A 104 -20.36 2.22 1.99
N VAL A 105 -19.42 1.65 1.23
CA VAL A 105 -18.63 0.50 1.70
C VAL A 105 -17.82 0.87 2.95
N TYR A 106 -17.19 2.05 2.96
CA TYR A 106 -16.51 2.56 4.15
C TYR A 106 -17.44 2.66 5.36
N GLY A 107 -18.63 3.25 5.21
CA GLY A 107 -19.59 3.39 6.30
C GLY A 107 -20.02 2.03 6.86
N TYR A 108 -20.36 1.10 5.97
CA TYR A 108 -20.70 -0.27 6.36
C TYR A 108 -19.53 -0.96 7.08
N ALA A 109 -18.31 -0.87 6.55
CA ALA A 109 -17.13 -1.47 7.18
C ALA A 109 -16.87 -0.89 8.58
N LEU A 110 -17.02 0.43 8.75
CA LEU A 110 -16.82 1.10 10.02
C LEU A 110 -17.83 0.64 11.08
N GLU A 111 -19.10 0.45 10.70
CA GLU A 111 -20.14 -0.13 11.58
C GLU A 111 -19.78 -1.55 12.05
N HIS A 112 -18.94 -2.26 11.30
CA HIS A 112 -18.46 -3.61 11.61
C HIS A 112 -17.02 -3.62 12.16
N GLY A 113 -16.49 -2.46 12.58
CA GLY A 113 -15.16 -2.36 13.21
C GLY A 113 -13.97 -2.37 12.25
N ALA A 114 -14.21 -2.28 10.93
CA ALA A 114 -13.16 -2.24 9.92
C ALA A 114 -12.97 -0.82 9.36
N LEU A 115 -11.78 -0.25 9.58
CA LEU A 115 -11.42 1.06 9.03
C LEU A 115 -10.86 0.90 7.61
N LEU A 116 -11.68 1.21 6.61
CA LEU A 116 -11.27 1.22 5.20
C LEU A 116 -11.03 2.66 4.71
N ARG A 117 -10.26 2.82 3.63
CA ARG A 117 -10.06 4.13 2.99
C ARG A 117 -10.26 4.02 1.48
N PRO A 118 -11.48 4.16 0.96
CA PRO A 118 -11.71 4.08 -0.49
C PRO A 118 -11.13 5.29 -1.24
N LEU A 119 -10.71 5.08 -2.48
CA LEU A 119 -10.38 6.12 -3.46
C LEU A 119 -11.45 6.10 -4.55
N GLY A 120 -12.43 7.00 -4.44
CA GLY A 120 -13.63 6.93 -5.29
C GLY A 120 -14.37 5.61 -5.06
N ASP A 121 -14.47 4.81 -6.11
CA ASP A 121 -15.11 3.49 -6.09
C ASP A 121 -14.12 2.32 -6.03
N VAL A 122 -12.84 2.61 -5.73
CA VAL A 122 -11.85 1.58 -5.41
C VAL A 122 -11.71 1.46 -3.90
N VAL A 123 -12.08 0.31 -3.36
CA VAL A 123 -11.88 -0.05 -1.95
C VAL A 123 -10.58 -0.82 -1.85
N TYR A 124 -9.58 -0.26 -1.18
CA TYR A 124 -8.31 -0.97 -0.94
C TYR A 124 -8.16 -1.36 0.52
N PHE A 125 -7.48 -2.48 0.73
CA PHE A 125 -7.11 -2.98 2.04
C PHE A 125 -5.61 -3.25 2.05
N MET A 126 -4.93 -2.63 3.01
CA MET A 126 -3.49 -2.69 3.24
C MET A 126 -3.28 -2.80 4.75
N PRO A 127 -3.47 -4.00 5.33
CA PRO A 127 -3.35 -4.18 6.76
C PRO A 127 -1.89 -4.05 7.21
N PRO A 128 -1.66 -3.74 8.51
CA PRO A 128 -0.35 -3.91 9.12
C PRO A 128 0.15 -5.35 8.95
N TYR A 129 1.47 -5.54 8.85
CA TYR A 129 2.08 -6.86 8.64
C TYR A 129 1.96 -7.81 9.85
N VAL A 130 1.51 -7.29 10.98
CA VAL A 130 1.20 -8.07 12.19
C VAL A 130 -0.21 -8.66 12.20
N ILE A 131 -0.99 -8.52 11.12
CA ILE A 131 -2.33 -9.11 10.99
C ILE A 131 -2.24 -10.65 11.01
N THR A 132 -3.25 -11.29 11.58
CA THR A 132 -3.37 -12.76 11.60
C THR A 132 -4.34 -13.25 10.51
N PRO A 133 -4.24 -14.50 10.03
CA PRO A 133 -5.17 -15.04 9.03
C PRO A 133 -6.65 -15.03 9.43
N GLN A 134 -6.95 -14.98 10.74
CA GLN A 134 -8.31 -14.94 11.27
C GLN A 134 -8.93 -13.54 11.25
N GLN A 135 -8.11 -12.49 11.22
CA GLN A 135 -8.54 -11.08 11.19
C GLN A 135 -8.74 -10.61 9.75
#